data_AF-A0A0B8NR80-F1
#
_entry.id   AF-A0A0B8NR80-F1
#
_cell.length_a   1.000
_cell.length_b   1.000
_cell.length_c   1.000
_cell.angle_alpha   90.00
_cell.angle_beta   90.00
_cell.angle_gamma   90.00
#
_symmetry.space_group_name_H-M   'P 1'
#
loop_
_entity.id
_entity.type
_entity.pdbx_description
1 polymer ?
#
loop_
_entity_poly.entity_id
_entity_poly.type
_entity_poly.pdbx_seq_one_letter_code
_entity_poly.pdbx_strand_id
1 'polypeptide(L)' 'MSKEIAGRKFSTPEEAGVEAPTPEQLDKYREKFKEARKRLRSASPDPEILAGDKYHDDISGTEFDPRRDESDNA' A
#
# COMPACT_ATOMS: atom_id res chain seq x y z
N MET A 1 11.97 18.73 16.15
CA MET A 1 11.13 18.37 17.32
C MET A 1 10.52 17.02 17.02
N SER A 2 10.87 15.98 17.78
CA SER A 2 10.34 14.65 17.52
C SER A 2 8.86 14.56 17.89
N LYS A 3 8.02 14.04 17.00
CA LYS A 3 6.57 13.91 17.20
C LYS A 3 6.15 12.44 17.17
N GLU A 4 5.29 12.03 18.09
CA GLU A 4 4.74 10.67 18.12
C GLU A 4 3.34 10.66 17.51
N ILE A 5 3.12 9.77 16.54
CA ILE A 5 1.84 9.57 15.86
C ILE A 5 1.59 8.08 15.78
N ALA A 6 0.45 7.61 16.32
CA ALA A 6 0.06 6.20 16.32
C ALA A 6 1.16 5.25 16.84
N GLY A 7 1.86 5.63 17.92
CA GLY A 7 2.95 4.83 18.50
C GLY A 7 4.26 4.85 17.72
N ARG A 8 4.37 5.68 16.67
CA ARG A 8 5.61 5.87 15.89
C ARG A 8 6.20 7.23 16.14
N LYS A 9 7.49 7.26 16.50
CA LYS A 9 8.25 8.49 16.70
C LYS A 9 8.89 8.95 15.39
N PHE A 10 8.55 10.15 14.96
CA PHE A 10 9.15 10.82 13.81
C PHE A 10 10.12 11.87 14.33
N SER A 11 11.40 11.73 14.02
CA SER A 11 12.46 12.66 14.41
C SER A 11 13.28 13.07 13.19
N THR A 12 13.94 14.22 13.27
CA THR A 12 14.92 14.59 12.25
C THR A 12 16.18 13.73 12.39
N PRO A 13 17.04 13.63 11.36
CA PRO A 13 18.29 12.87 11.44
C PRO A 13 19.18 13.33 12.60
N GLU A 14 19.25 14.64 12.84
CA GLU A 14 20.03 15.24 13.94
C GLU A 14 19.49 14.82 15.30
N GLU A 15 18.17 14.81 15.46
CA GLU A 15 17.49 14.37 16.69
C GLU A 15 17.60 12.85 16.93
N ALA A 16 17.75 12.07 15.85
CA ALA A 16 17.97 10.64 15.92
C ALA A 16 19.45 10.28 16.16
N GLY A 17 20.37 11.26 16.08
CA GLY A 17 21.82 11.00 16.10
C GLY A 17 22.28 10.17 14.90
N VAL A 18 21.59 10.29 13.77
CA VAL A 18 21.85 9.52 12.55
C VAL A 18 22.47 10.44 11.51
N GLU A 19 23.61 10.03 10.96
CA GLU A 19 24.27 10.76 9.88
C GLU A 19 23.48 10.65 8.58
N ALA A 20 23.47 11.74 7.81
CA ALA A 20 22.86 11.73 6.49
C ALA A 20 23.62 10.76 5.55
N PRO A 21 22.92 10.06 4.64
CA PRO A 21 23.56 9.13 3.71
C PRO A 21 24.55 9.86 2.79
N THR A 22 25.67 9.19 2.47
CA THR A 22 26.65 9.72 1.51
C THR A 22 26.11 9.68 0.07
N PRO A 23 26.70 10.43 -0.88
CA PRO A 23 26.26 10.42 -2.29
C PRO A 23 26.24 9.02 -2.90
N GLU A 24 27.26 8.20 -2.62
CA GLU A 24 27.35 6.82 -3.11
C GLU A 24 26.25 5.92 -2.55
N GLN A 25 25.90 6.12 -1.28
CA GLN A 25 24.80 5.39 -0.65
C GLN A 25 23.45 5.81 -1.26
N LEU A 26 23.26 7.11 -1.53
CA LEU A 26 22.06 7.61 -2.18
C LEU A 26 21.86 6.98 -3.56
N ASP A 27 22.91 6.88 -4.36
CA ASP A 27 22.82 6.26 -5.70
C ASP A 27 22.50 4.77 -5.60
N LYS A 28 23.11 4.05 -4.64
CA LYS A 28 22.75 2.66 -4.36
C LYS A 28 21.28 2.49 -3.95
N TYR A 29 20.75 3.39 -3.13
CA TYR A 29 19.34 3.36 -2.75
C TYR A 29 18.41 3.69 -3.91
N ARG A 30 18.78 4.68 -4.74
CA ARG A 30 18.01 5.05 -5.94
C ARG A 30 17.86 3.89 -6.91
N GLU A 31 18.91 3.12 -7.14
CA GLU A 31 18.84 1.91 -7.98
C GLU A 31 17.90 0.85 -7.39
N LYS A 32 17.98 0.60 -6.07
CA LYS A 32 17.04 -0.31 -5.39
C LYS A 32 15.59 0.16 -5.51
N PHE A 33 15.32 1.46 -5.39
CA PHE A 33 13.97 2.01 -5.55
C PHE A 33 13.46 1.90 -7.00
N LYS A 34 14.32 2.10 -8.00
CA LYS A 34 13.96 1.89 -9.41
C LYS A 34 13.54 0.45 -9.66
N GLU A 35 14.31 -0.52 -9.14
CA GLU A 35 14.01 -1.94 -9.25
C GLU A 35 12.68 -2.30 -8.57
N ALA A 36 12.47 -1.82 -7.33
CA ALA A 36 11.23 -2.03 -6.60
C ALA A 36 10.02 -1.44 -7.35
N ARG A 37 10.16 -0.23 -7.91
CA ARG A 37 9.10 0.41 -8.70
C ARG A 37 8.81 -0.36 -9.99
N LYS A 38 9.83 -0.93 -10.63
CA LYS A 38 9.66 -1.81 -11.79
C LYS A 38 8.88 -3.06 -11.42
N ARG A 39 9.23 -3.71 -10.31
CA ARG A 39 8.50 -4.88 -9.77
C ARG A 39 7.04 -4.56 -9.43
N LEU A 40 6.80 -3.43 -8.75
CA LEU A 40 5.45 -2.98 -8.40
C LEU A 40 4.61 -2.67 -9.64
N ARG A 41 5.20 -2.09 -10.68
CA ARG A 41 4.50 -1.81 -11.95
C ARG A 41 4.29 -3.06 -12.80
N SER A 42 5.18 -4.06 -12.69
CA SER A 42 5.04 -5.34 -13.40
C SER A 42 4.07 -6.29 -12.72
N ALA A 43 3.82 -6.12 -11.42
CA ALA A 43 2.61 -6.66 -10.81
C ALA A 43 1.44 -5.90 -11.46
N SER A 44 0.66 -6.61 -12.29
CA SER A 44 -0.63 -6.10 -12.75
C SER A 44 -1.40 -5.60 -11.53
N PRO A 45 -2.16 -4.49 -11.59
CA PRO A 45 -3.18 -4.27 -10.60
C PRO A 45 -4.21 -5.37 -10.83
N ASP A 46 -4.01 -6.54 -10.23
CA ASP A 46 -5.06 -7.54 -10.18
C ASP A 46 -6.16 -6.92 -9.31
N PRO A 47 -7.32 -6.58 -9.89
CA PRO A 47 -8.42 -6.02 -9.10
C PRO A 47 -8.92 -7.02 -8.05
N GLU A 48 -8.56 -8.30 -8.19
CA GLU A 48 -9.03 -9.42 -7.38
C GLU A 48 -8.10 -9.79 -6.21
N ILE A 49 -6.86 -9.27 -6.18
CA ILE A 49 -5.91 -9.59 -5.10
C ILE A 49 -5.72 -8.34 -4.25
N LEU A 50 -6.49 -8.19 -3.16
CA LEU A 50 -6.00 -7.71 -1.84
C LEU A 50 -7.09 -7.41 -0.80
N ALA A 51 -8.37 -7.69 -1.07
CA ALA A 51 -9.42 -7.55 -0.06
C ALA A 51 -10.09 -8.92 0.12
N GLY A 52 -9.72 -9.67 1.16
CA GLY A 52 -10.36 -10.97 1.46
C GLY A 52 -11.87 -10.81 1.63
N ASP A 53 -12.64 -11.90 1.53
CA ASP A 53 -14.12 -11.95 1.47
C ASP A 53 -14.87 -10.95 2.36
N LYS A 54 -14.29 -10.62 3.52
CA LYS A 54 -14.76 -9.59 4.45
C LYS A 54 -14.86 -8.16 3.89
N TYR A 55 -14.23 -7.86 2.75
CA TYR A 55 -14.13 -6.52 2.18
C TYR A 55 -14.81 -6.39 0.81
N HIS A 56 -15.39 -7.48 0.29
CA HIS A 56 -16.09 -7.48 -1.00
C HIS A 56 -17.62 -7.58 -0.87
N ASP A 57 -18.14 -7.97 0.30
CA ASP A 57 -19.56 -8.30 0.48
C ASP A 57 -20.36 -7.23 1.21
N ASP A 58 -19.93 -5.95 1.15
CA ASP A 58 -20.69 -4.85 1.77
C ASP A 58 -21.98 -4.51 1.00
N ILE A 59 -22.04 -4.91 -0.28
CA ILE A 59 -23.16 -4.61 -1.17
C ILE A 59 -23.99 -5.84 -1.50
N SER A 60 -23.57 -7.06 -1.11
CA SER A 60 -24.31 -8.28 -1.42
C SER A 60 -25.68 -8.32 -0.75
N GLY A 61 -26.71 -8.71 -1.50
CA GLY A 61 -28.09 -8.71 -1.01
C GLY A 61 -28.71 -7.33 -0.82
N THR A 62 -27.99 -6.24 -1.13
CA THR A 62 -28.56 -4.88 -1.20
C THR A 62 -29.19 -4.62 -2.57
N GLU A 63 -29.84 -3.47 -2.73
CA GLU A 63 -30.33 -3.00 -4.04
C GLU A 63 -29.21 -2.63 -5.04
N PHE A 64 -27.96 -2.56 -4.58
CA PHE A 64 -26.78 -2.29 -5.40
C PHE A 64 -25.97 -3.55 -5.73
N ASP A 65 -26.43 -4.74 -5.32
CA ASP A 65 -25.76 -6.00 -5.65
C ASP A 65 -25.98 -6.36 -7.13
N PRO A 66 -24.93 -6.39 -7.97
CA PRO A 66 -25.07 -6.76 -9.38
C PRO A 66 -25.46 -8.23 -9.57
N ARG A 67 -25.32 -9.09 -8.56
CA ARG A 67 -25.67 -10.53 -8.63
C ARG A 67 -27.14 -10.81 -8.33
N ARG A 68 -27.90 -9.81 -7.86
CA ARG A 68 -29.29 -10.00 -7.42
C ARG A 68 -30.24 -10.29 -8.58
N ASP A 69 -30.01 -9.71 -9.75
CA ASP A 69 -30.87 -9.91 -10.93
C ASP A 69 -30.74 -11.31 -11.56
N GLU A 70 -29.66 -12.04 -11.25
CA GLU A 70 -29.46 -13.42 -11.74
C GLU A 70 -30.21 -14.46 -10.89
N SER A 71 -30.55 -14.13 -9.64
CA SER A 71 -31.24 -15.06 -8.72
C SER A 71 -32.77 -15.07 -8.84
N ASP A 72 -33.37 -14.10 -9.54
CA ASP A 72 -34.83 -14.01 -9.71
C ASP A 72 -35.37 -14.82 -10.91
N ASN A 73 -34.52 -15.61 -11.60
CA ASN A 73 -34.88 -16.50 -12.71
C ASN A 73 -34.59 -17.99 -12.45
N ALA A 74 -34.56 -18.43 -11.18
CA ALA A 74 -34.43 -19.84 -10.80
C ALA A 74 -35.65 -20.35 -10.02
#